data_AF-A0A348WHZ6-F1
#
_entry.id   AF-A0A348WHZ6-F1
#
_cell.length_a   1.000
_cell.length_b   1.000
_cell.length_c   1.000
_cell.angle_alpha   90.00
_cell.angle_beta   90.00
_cell.angle_gamma   90.00
#
_symmetry.space_group_name_H-M   'P 1'
#
loop_
_entity.id
_entity.type
_entity.pdbx_description
1 polymer ?
#
loop_
_entity_poly.entity_id
_entity_poly.type
_entity_poly.pdbx_seq_one_letter_code
_entity_poly.pdbx_strand_id
1 'polypeptide(L)'
;RTKNNPVLIGEPGVGKTAIAEGLALRIVNGDVPESLADKRLLSLDMGALIAGAKYRGEFEERLKSVLNEVTDAAGEIILFIDEMHTLIGAGKSDGAMDAANLIKPALARGELHCIGATTLDEYRKHVEKDAALARRFQPIVVQEPTVEDTISILRGIKEKYELHHGVRISDSALVTAATLSHRYITDRFLPDKAIDLMDEAASRLRMEVDSKPEELDALDREILQKQIEAEALKKEDDVASKDRLEKLEKELSDLQERSREMTAQWQAERDKLAGARDLKEQLDRARIELDHAKREGDLAKAGELSYGVIPGLEKQLAQAESAEADGVMVEEAVRPEQIAQVVERWTGIPTAKMLEGEREKLLGMEENLHRRVIGQNQAVKAVANAVRRARAGLNDENRPLGSFLFLGPT
;
A
#
# COMPACT_ATOMS: atom_id res chain seq x y z
N ARG A 1 -8.31 25.55 31.95
CA ARG A 1 -7.63 26.33 30.88
C ARG A 1 -6.40 25.55 30.46
N THR A 2 -6.58 24.52 29.65
CA THR A 2 -5.51 23.67 29.12
C THR A 2 -6.02 23.09 27.81
N LYS A 3 -5.21 23.14 26.75
CA LYS A 3 -5.51 22.45 25.49
C LYS A 3 -5.13 20.99 25.68
N ASN A 4 -6.11 20.17 26.04
CA ASN A 4 -5.90 18.80 26.49
C ASN A 4 -6.38 17.74 25.50
N ASN A 5 -6.88 18.15 24.33
CA ASN A 5 -7.29 17.26 23.26
C ASN A 5 -6.40 17.51 22.03
N PRO A 6 -5.57 16.57 21.58
CA PRO A 6 -4.78 16.76 20.37
C PRO A 6 -5.65 16.71 19.10
N VAL A 7 -5.27 17.47 18.09
CA VAL A 7 -5.81 17.36 16.73
C VAL A 7 -4.66 17.15 15.77
N LEU A 8 -4.63 15.98 15.14
CA LEU A 8 -3.71 15.62 14.08
C LEU A 8 -4.12 16.35 12.80
N ILE A 9 -3.27 17.25 12.32
CA ILE A 9 -3.51 18.11 11.17
C ILE A 9 -2.54 17.74 10.07
N GLY A 10 -3.05 17.24 8.96
CA GLY A 10 -2.24 16.84 7.82
C GLY A 10 -3.12 16.45 6.64
N GLU A 11 -2.51 16.32 5.47
CA GLU A 11 -3.21 15.92 4.25
C GLU A 11 -3.75 14.48 4.34
N PRO A 12 -4.74 14.09 3.50
CA PRO A 12 -5.19 12.71 3.42
C PRO A 12 -4.03 11.78 3.04
N GLY A 13 -3.95 10.60 3.68
CA GLY A 13 -2.93 9.59 3.39
C GLY A 13 -1.60 9.73 4.14
N VAL A 14 -1.34 10.81 4.89
CA VAL A 14 -0.06 10.97 5.64
C VAL A 14 0.08 10.11 6.90
N GLY A 15 -0.91 9.26 7.21
CA GLY A 15 -0.86 8.36 8.38
C GLY A 15 -1.39 8.94 9.70
N LYS A 16 -2.36 9.88 9.65
CA LYS A 16 -3.01 10.42 10.88
C LYS A 16 -3.64 9.31 11.72
N THR A 17 -4.38 8.40 11.09
CA THR A 17 -5.01 7.25 11.76
C THR A 17 -3.96 6.27 12.29
N ALA A 18 -2.88 6.04 11.54
CA ALA A 18 -1.77 5.21 11.97
C ALA A 18 -1.08 5.73 13.25
N ILE A 19 -1.06 7.05 13.49
CA ILE A 19 -0.57 7.61 14.76
C ILE A 19 -1.50 7.23 15.92
N ALA A 20 -2.82 7.25 15.72
CA ALA A 20 -3.77 6.83 16.74
C ALA A 20 -3.68 5.32 17.03
N GLU A 21 -3.53 4.51 15.99
CA GLU A 21 -3.27 3.06 16.12
C GLU A 21 -1.95 2.78 16.84
N GLY A 22 -0.88 3.51 16.51
CA GLY A 22 0.40 3.43 17.18
C GLY A 22 0.32 3.79 18.67
N LEU A 23 -0.49 4.80 19.02
CA LEU A 23 -0.78 5.11 20.41
C LEU A 23 -1.53 3.98 21.10
N ALA A 24 -2.53 3.38 20.46
CA ALA A 24 -3.26 2.24 21.02
C ALA A 24 -2.32 1.06 21.29
N LEU A 25 -1.42 0.74 20.36
CA LEU A 25 -0.38 -0.27 20.53
C LEU A 25 0.54 0.04 21.72
N ARG A 26 0.96 1.30 21.88
CA ARG A 26 1.78 1.71 23.02
C ARG A 26 1.06 1.58 24.35
N ILE A 27 -0.23 1.92 24.41
CA ILE A 27 -1.04 1.74 25.62
C ILE A 27 -1.10 0.26 26.00
N VAL A 28 -1.37 -0.61 25.02
CA VAL A 28 -1.41 -2.07 25.23
C VAL A 28 -0.05 -2.64 25.67
N ASN A 29 1.04 -2.06 25.19
CA ASN A 29 2.40 -2.48 25.54
C ASN A 29 2.91 -1.88 26.87
N GLY A 30 2.14 -1.00 27.51
CA GLY A 30 2.58 -0.27 28.70
C GLY A 30 3.68 0.76 28.43
N ASP A 31 3.95 1.09 27.16
CA ASP A 31 4.91 2.13 26.74
C ASP A 31 4.24 3.52 26.73
N VAL A 32 3.60 3.86 27.84
CA VAL A 32 2.91 5.13 28.04
C VAL A 32 3.03 5.59 29.50
N PRO A 33 2.93 6.90 29.79
CA PRO A 33 2.83 7.39 31.16
C PRO A 33 1.63 6.79 31.90
N GLU A 34 1.71 6.65 33.22
CA GLU A 34 0.63 6.10 34.07
C GLU A 34 -0.74 6.74 33.82
N SER A 35 -0.78 8.03 33.48
CA SER A 35 -2.03 8.74 33.15
C SER A 35 -2.76 8.23 31.90
N LEU A 36 -2.09 7.44 31.06
CA LEU A 36 -2.63 6.81 29.86
C LEU A 36 -2.66 5.27 29.97
N ALA A 37 -2.11 4.70 31.05
CA ALA A 37 -2.17 3.28 31.29
C ALA A 37 -3.62 2.82 31.42
N ASP A 38 -3.90 1.61 30.94
CA ASP A 38 -5.21 0.95 30.97
C ASP A 38 -6.36 1.70 30.25
N LYS A 39 -6.07 2.80 29.54
CA LYS A 39 -7.08 3.51 28.77
C LYS A 39 -7.42 2.77 27.48
N ARG A 40 -8.69 2.87 27.09
CA ARG A 40 -9.20 2.32 25.83
C ARG A 40 -9.25 3.43 24.78
N LEU A 41 -8.55 3.24 23.67
CA LEU A 41 -8.68 4.10 22.50
C LEU A 41 -9.75 3.53 21.57
N LEU A 42 -10.83 4.27 21.34
CA LEU A 42 -11.94 3.87 20.47
C LEU A 42 -12.04 4.82 19.28
N SER A 43 -12.18 4.29 18.07
CA SER A 43 -12.44 5.10 16.87
C SER A 43 -13.93 5.30 16.66
N LEU A 44 -14.33 6.54 16.39
CA LEU A 44 -15.71 6.88 16.07
C LEU A 44 -15.98 6.70 14.57
N ASP A 45 -16.79 5.71 14.22
CA ASP A 45 -17.24 5.50 12.84
C ASP A 45 -18.47 6.38 12.52
N MET A 46 -18.23 7.44 11.75
CA MET A 46 -19.25 8.35 11.27
C MET A 46 -20.23 7.70 10.28
N GLY A 47 -19.74 6.77 9.44
CA GLY A 47 -20.56 6.05 8.48
C GLY A 47 -21.58 5.17 9.18
N ALA A 48 -21.17 4.45 10.23
CA ALA A 48 -22.07 3.63 11.04
C ALA A 48 -23.17 4.45 11.74
N LEU A 49 -22.86 5.67 12.19
CA LEU A 49 -23.84 6.56 12.82
C LEU A 49 -24.90 7.07 11.83
N ILE A 50 -24.49 7.38 10.60
CA ILE A 50 -25.35 7.88 9.53
C ILE A 50 -26.15 6.75 8.87
N ALA A 51 -25.58 5.55 8.78
CA ALA A 51 -26.20 4.39 8.15
C ALA A 51 -27.56 4.07 8.81
N GLY A 52 -28.60 4.05 7.97
CA GLY A 52 -29.97 3.75 8.41
C GLY A 52 -30.64 4.85 9.25
N ALA A 53 -30.01 6.00 9.45
CA ALA A 53 -30.69 7.18 10.01
C ALA A 53 -31.58 7.79 8.91
N LYS A 54 -32.89 7.74 9.10
CA LYS A 54 -33.87 8.33 8.15
C LYS A 54 -34.05 9.82 8.40
N TYR A 55 -33.78 10.26 9.62
CA TYR A 55 -33.97 11.64 10.06
C TYR A 55 -32.74 12.13 10.82
N ARG A 56 -32.46 13.43 10.72
CA ARG A 56 -31.32 14.08 11.41
C ARG A 56 -31.30 13.84 12.93
N GLY A 57 -32.49 13.82 13.56
CA GLY A 57 -32.61 13.60 15.00
C GLY A 57 -32.11 12.23 15.46
N GLU A 58 -32.24 11.18 14.63
CA GLU A 58 -31.77 9.83 14.96
C GLU A 58 -30.24 9.77 15.02
N PHE A 59 -29.55 10.48 14.12
CA PHE A 59 -28.10 10.61 14.17
C PHE A 59 -27.65 11.34 15.45
N GLU A 60 -28.29 12.47 15.77
CA GLU A 60 -27.96 13.26 16.97
C GLU A 60 -28.20 12.45 18.25
N GLU A 61 -29.26 11.63 18.31
CA GLU A 61 -29.56 10.74 19.43
C GLU A 61 -28.51 9.63 19.58
N ARG A 62 -28.11 8.98 18.47
CA ARG A 62 -27.04 7.97 18.47
C ARG A 62 -25.71 8.55 18.93
N LEU A 63 -25.32 9.70 18.39
CA LEU A 63 -24.09 10.36 18.78
C LEU A 63 -24.14 10.77 20.26
N LYS A 64 -25.28 11.28 20.74
CA LYS A 64 -25.47 11.59 22.16
C LYS A 64 -25.33 10.34 23.04
N SER A 65 -25.86 9.19 22.61
CA SER A 65 -25.71 7.92 23.32
C SER A 65 -24.23 7.53 23.44
N VAL A 66 -23.47 7.61 22.34
CA VAL A 66 -22.03 7.32 22.33
C VAL A 66 -21.27 8.28 23.25
N LEU A 67 -21.56 9.58 23.18
CA LEU A 67 -20.93 10.57 24.04
C LEU A 67 -21.23 10.33 25.52
N ASN A 68 -22.47 9.95 25.87
CA ASN A 68 -22.83 9.61 27.23
C ASN A 68 -22.03 8.40 27.74
N GLU A 69 -21.92 7.33 26.96
CA GLU A 69 -21.15 6.14 27.34
C GLU A 69 -19.66 6.47 27.56
N VAL A 70 -19.09 7.32 26.70
CA VAL A 70 -17.70 7.80 26.85
C VAL A 70 -17.53 8.63 28.11
N THR A 71 -18.49 9.51 28.44
CA THR A 71 -18.42 10.32 29.66
C THR A 71 -18.66 9.50 30.93
N ASP A 72 -19.54 8.49 30.87
CA ASP A 72 -19.86 7.59 31.99
C ASP A 72 -18.67 6.69 32.32
N ALA A 73 -17.81 6.39 31.34
CA ALA A 73 -16.54 5.70 31.53
C ALA A 73 -15.47 6.55 32.25
N ALA A 74 -15.82 7.74 32.75
CA ALA A 74 -15.03 8.54 33.69
C ALA A 74 -13.55 8.75 33.31
N GLY A 75 -13.25 8.89 32.01
CA GLY A 75 -11.91 9.16 31.49
C GLY A 75 -11.06 7.93 31.16
N GLU A 76 -11.63 6.72 31.27
CA GLU A 76 -11.02 5.46 30.80
C GLU A 76 -10.97 5.37 29.27
N ILE A 77 -11.86 6.09 28.57
CA ILE A 77 -11.96 6.07 27.11
C ILE A 77 -11.34 7.33 26.50
N ILE A 78 -10.49 7.13 25.49
CA ILE A 78 -9.99 8.17 24.58
C ILE A 78 -10.68 7.95 23.22
N LEU A 79 -11.45 8.94 22.78
CA LEU A 79 -12.18 8.86 21.51
C LEU A 79 -11.33 9.41 20.36
N PHE A 80 -11.00 8.59 19.37
CA PHE A 80 -10.44 9.05 18.11
C PHE A 80 -11.56 9.41 17.13
N ILE A 81 -11.49 10.60 16.57
CA ILE A 81 -12.47 11.13 15.62
C ILE A 81 -11.74 11.51 14.35
N ASP A 82 -11.81 10.62 13.35
CA ASP A 82 -11.34 10.96 12.01
C ASP A 82 -12.29 11.95 11.33
N GLU A 83 -11.76 12.74 10.40
CA GLU A 83 -12.49 13.81 9.72
C GLU A 83 -13.33 14.67 10.69
N MET A 84 -12.75 15.05 11.83
CA MET A 84 -13.45 15.73 12.93
C MET A 84 -14.23 16.99 12.50
N HIS A 85 -13.81 17.64 11.43
CA HIS A 85 -14.51 18.78 10.85
C HIS A 85 -15.93 18.45 10.36
N THR A 86 -16.22 17.19 10.00
CA THR A 86 -17.57 16.74 9.59
C THR A 86 -18.58 16.90 10.72
N LEU A 87 -18.15 16.74 11.98
CA LEU A 87 -18.98 16.96 13.17
C LEU A 87 -19.14 18.44 13.55
N ILE A 88 -18.18 19.29 13.16
CA ILE A 88 -18.04 20.66 13.67
C ILE A 88 -18.46 21.72 12.63
N GLY A 89 -18.29 21.41 11.34
CA GLY A 89 -18.21 22.41 10.27
C GLY A 89 -19.36 22.40 9.28
N ALA A 90 -20.29 21.46 9.44
CA ALA A 90 -21.29 21.12 8.45
C ALA A 90 -22.38 22.22 8.28
N GLY A 91 -22.59 23.10 9.26
CA GLY A 91 -23.76 23.98 9.32
C GLY A 91 -23.89 25.17 8.33
N LYS A 92 -23.18 25.20 7.19
CA LYS A 92 -23.29 26.31 6.21
C LYS A 92 -23.94 25.95 4.87
N SER A 93 -24.16 24.68 4.59
CA SER A 93 -24.97 24.20 3.46
C SER A 93 -26.21 23.48 4.00
N ASP A 94 -27.30 23.56 3.24
CA ASP A 94 -28.69 23.25 3.63
C ASP A 94 -28.99 21.76 3.96
N GLY A 95 -27.97 20.99 4.38
CA GLY A 95 -28.10 19.55 4.67
C GLY A 95 -27.01 18.96 5.56
N ALA A 96 -26.13 19.77 6.14
CA ALA A 96 -24.93 19.28 6.81
C ALA A 96 -25.04 19.44 8.35
N MET A 97 -24.74 18.35 9.08
CA MET A 97 -25.04 18.11 10.49
C MET A 97 -24.11 18.84 11.47
N ASP A 98 -24.59 19.86 12.19
CA ASP A 98 -23.80 20.55 13.21
C ASP A 98 -23.94 19.87 14.59
N ALA A 99 -23.07 18.91 14.85
CA ALA A 99 -22.99 18.21 16.13
C ALA A 99 -22.08 18.93 17.15
N ALA A 100 -21.50 20.09 16.80
CA ALA A 100 -20.58 20.81 17.68
C ALA A 100 -21.22 21.15 19.04
N ASN A 101 -22.53 21.44 19.04
CA ASN A 101 -23.29 21.76 20.25
C ASN A 101 -23.42 20.58 21.22
N LEU A 102 -23.32 19.33 20.74
CA LEU A 102 -23.35 18.14 21.59
C LEU A 102 -22.00 17.89 22.28
N ILE A 103 -20.89 18.21 21.60
CA ILE A 103 -19.53 17.88 22.05
C ILE A 103 -18.95 19.00 22.93
N LYS A 104 -19.27 20.27 22.64
CA LYS A 104 -18.76 21.45 23.37
C LYS A 104 -18.94 21.37 24.90
N PRO A 105 -20.10 20.97 25.46
CA PRO A 105 -20.28 20.89 26.91
C PRO A 105 -19.36 19.86 27.57
N ALA A 106 -19.22 18.67 26.99
CA ALA A 106 -18.38 17.59 27.51
C ALA A 106 -16.89 17.97 27.47
N LEU A 107 -16.43 18.58 26.36
CA LEU A 107 -15.07 19.13 26.24
C LEU A 107 -14.82 20.28 27.24
N ALA A 108 -15.84 21.10 27.49
CA ALA A 108 -15.72 22.24 28.40
C ALA A 108 -15.53 21.79 29.86
N ARG A 109 -16.28 20.75 30.27
CA ARG A 109 -16.19 20.11 31.59
C ARG A 109 -14.97 19.20 31.73
N GLY A 110 -14.39 18.76 30.61
CA GLY A 110 -13.24 17.86 30.60
C GLY A 110 -13.61 16.39 30.80
N GLU A 111 -14.89 16.05 30.61
CA GLU A 111 -15.43 14.68 30.70
C GLU A 111 -15.15 13.88 29.42
N LEU A 112 -14.94 14.57 28.29
CA LEU A 112 -14.56 13.95 27.02
C LEU A 112 -13.08 14.18 26.73
N HIS A 113 -12.35 13.07 26.55
CA HIS A 113 -11.00 13.04 26.02
C HIS A 113 -11.04 12.52 24.59
N CYS A 114 -10.55 13.31 23.65
CA CYS A 114 -10.52 12.90 22.26
C CYS A 114 -9.26 13.32 21.51
N ILE A 115 -8.96 12.57 20.44
CA ILE A 115 -7.95 12.84 19.45
C ILE A 115 -8.69 13.10 18.14
N GLY A 116 -8.56 14.31 17.59
CA GLY A 116 -9.12 14.62 16.28
C GLY A 116 -8.13 14.37 15.16
N ALA A 117 -8.64 14.09 13.96
CA ALA A 117 -7.87 14.18 12.73
C ALA A 117 -8.63 15.00 11.67
N THR A 118 -7.92 15.87 10.94
CA THR A 118 -8.51 16.72 9.88
C THR A 118 -7.41 17.32 9.00
N THR A 119 -7.77 17.97 7.88
CA THR A 119 -6.82 18.75 7.08
C THR A 119 -6.58 20.14 7.67
N LEU A 120 -5.50 20.80 7.24
CA LEU A 120 -5.18 22.16 7.69
C LEU A 120 -6.28 23.18 7.32
N ASP A 121 -6.83 23.03 6.12
CA ASP A 121 -7.87 23.91 5.60
C ASP A 121 -9.17 23.81 6.41
N GLU A 122 -9.59 22.60 6.73
CA GLU A 122 -10.77 22.35 7.56
C GLU A 122 -10.58 22.82 8.99
N TYR A 123 -9.41 22.56 9.58
CA TYR A 123 -9.08 23.04 10.92
C TYR A 123 -9.20 24.57 11.00
N ARG A 124 -8.62 25.29 10.03
CA ARG A 124 -8.71 26.76 9.92
C ARG A 124 -10.15 27.24 9.70
N LYS A 125 -10.95 26.50 8.92
CA LYS A 125 -12.32 26.88 8.60
C LYS A 125 -13.30 26.65 9.77
N HIS A 126 -13.13 25.56 10.53
CA HIS A 126 -14.17 25.06 11.44
C HIS A 126 -13.75 25.02 12.91
N VAL A 127 -12.48 24.75 13.22
CA VAL A 127 -12.01 24.61 14.62
C VAL A 127 -11.37 25.89 15.13
N GLU A 128 -10.47 26.50 14.35
CA GLU A 128 -9.72 27.69 14.77
C GLU A 128 -10.62 28.93 14.90
N LYS A 129 -11.66 29.03 14.06
CA LYS A 129 -12.64 30.13 14.12
C LYS A 129 -13.59 30.03 15.31
N ASP A 130 -13.76 28.85 15.90
CA ASP A 130 -14.63 28.66 17.06
C ASP A 130 -13.83 28.80 18.36
N ALA A 131 -14.06 29.89 19.09
CA ALA A 131 -13.33 30.20 20.31
C ALA A 131 -13.52 29.15 21.44
N ALA A 132 -14.62 28.40 21.45
CA ALA A 132 -14.85 27.35 22.45
C ALA A 132 -13.99 26.12 22.14
N LEU A 133 -13.91 25.73 20.87
CA LEU A 133 -13.14 24.56 20.41
C LEU A 133 -11.63 24.84 20.38
N ALA A 134 -11.21 25.99 19.87
CA ALA A 134 -9.81 26.41 19.81
C ALA A 134 -9.11 26.46 21.19
N ARG A 135 -9.89 26.62 22.27
CA ARG A 135 -9.38 26.60 23.66
C ARG A 135 -9.22 25.20 24.25
N ARG A 136 -9.78 24.17 23.61
CA ARG A 136 -9.77 22.77 24.07
C ARG A 136 -8.85 21.88 23.23
N PHE A 137 -8.65 22.24 21.96
CA PHE A 137 -7.83 21.50 21.03
C PHE A 137 -6.39 22.05 20.90
N GLN A 138 -5.42 21.14 20.86
CA GLN A 138 -4.01 21.40 20.57
C GLN A 138 -3.68 20.90 19.15
N PRO A 139 -3.33 21.80 18.21
CA PRO A 139 -2.91 21.37 16.88
C PRO A 139 -1.57 20.63 16.95
N ILE A 140 -1.49 19.48 16.28
CA ILE A 140 -0.29 18.67 16.04
C ILE A 140 -0.20 18.47 14.53
N VAL A 141 0.83 19.05 13.90
CA VAL A 141 1.02 18.94 12.46
C VAL A 141 1.66 17.59 12.14
N VAL A 142 1.03 16.83 11.25
CA VAL A 142 1.53 15.58 10.69
C VAL A 142 1.93 15.85 9.25
N GLN A 143 3.23 15.77 9.00
CA GLN A 143 3.81 16.03 7.68
C GLN A 143 3.84 14.73 6.86
N GLU A 144 3.83 14.90 5.52
CA GLU A 144 4.13 13.80 4.61
C GLU A 144 5.57 13.29 4.90
N PRO A 145 5.77 11.97 5.06
CA PRO A 145 7.09 11.40 5.25
C PRO A 145 7.98 11.59 4.02
N THR A 146 9.29 11.57 4.23
CA THR A 146 10.23 11.55 3.11
C THR A 146 10.15 10.23 2.33
N VAL A 147 10.79 10.18 1.15
CA VAL A 147 10.91 8.93 0.38
C VAL A 147 11.62 7.85 1.22
N GLU A 148 12.67 8.21 1.95
CA GLU A 148 13.44 7.28 2.81
C GLU A 148 12.59 6.76 3.99
N ASP A 149 11.85 7.66 4.65
CA ASP A 149 10.93 7.28 5.71
C ASP A 149 9.83 6.36 5.18
N THR A 150 9.31 6.64 3.98
CA THR A 150 8.30 5.81 3.33
C THR A 150 8.84 4.43 3.01
N ILE A 151 10.06 4.30 2.52
CA ILE A 151 10.70 2.99 2.31
C ILE A 151 10.77 2.21 3.62
N SER A 152 11.11 2.88 4.73
CA SER A 152 11.16 2.25 6.06
C SER A 152 9.77 1.81 6.53
N ILE A 153 8.74 2.62 6.30
CA ILE A 153 7.34 2.27 6.57
C ILE A 153 6.93 1.05 5.74
N LEU A 154 7.20 1.06 4.43
CA LEU A 154 6.89 -0.04 3.52
C LEU A 154 7.58 -1.35 3.96
N ARG A 155 8.85 -1.29 4.38
CA ARG A 155 9.57 -2.44 4.94
C ARG A 155 8.89 -2.99 6.20
N GLY A 156 8.39 -2.10 7.07
CA GLY A 156 7.69 -2.50 8.29
C GLY A 156 6.34 -3.18 8.06
N ILE A 157 5.65 -2.86 6.96
CA ILE A 157 4.36 -3.49 6.61
C ILE A 157 4.50 -4.62 5.58
N LYS A 158 5.67 -4.76 4.94
CA LYS A 158 5.94 -5.71 3.86
C LYS A 158 5.44 -7.12 4.18
N GLU A 159 5.83 -7.67 5.33
CA GLU A 159 5.49 -9.05 5.71
C GLU A 159 3.96 -9.28 5.77
N LYS A 160 3.19 -8.28 6.24
CA LYS A 160 1.72 -8.37 6.29
C LYS A 160 1.10 -8.43 4.90
N TYR A 161 1.62 -7.63 3.96
CA TYR A 161 1.13 -7.63 2.57
C TYR A 161 1.56 -8.90 1.83
N GLU A 162 2.77 -9.39 2.06
CA GLU A 162 3.22 -10.69 1.52
C GLU A 162 2.32 -11.83 2.00
N LEU A 163 1.98 -11.86 3.29
CA LEU A 163 1.07 -12.87 3.86
C LEU A 163 -0.35 -12.76 3.29
N HIS A 164 -0.88 -11.53 3.18
CA HIS A 164 -2.22 -11.27 2.67
C HIS A 164 -2.39 -11.71 1.20
N HIS A 165 -1.40 -11.39 0.37
CA HIS A 165 -1.42 -11.70 -1.07
C HIS A 165 -0.84 -13.06 -1.42
N GLY A 166 -0.04 -13.67 -0.54
CA GLY A 166 0.63 -14.93 -0.83
C GLY A 166 1.74 -14.81 -1.88
N VAL A 167 2.33 -13.60 -2.03
CA VAL A 167 3.43 -13.32 -2.96
C VAL A 167 4.58 -12.67 -2.22
N ARG A 168 5.80 -12.71 -2.79
CA ARG A 168 6.94 -11.96 -2.24
C ARG A 168 6.98 -10.55 -2.77
N ILE A 169 7.61 -9.65 -2.01
CA ILE A 169 7.85 -8.26 -2.42
C ILE A 169 9.34 -7.97 -2.28
N SER A 170 10.02 -7.70 -3.39
CA SER A 170 11.45 -7.36 -3.36
C SER A 170 11.69 -6.02 -2.66
N ASP A 171 12.83 -5.85 -1.99
CA ASP A 171 13.19 -4.56 -1.38
C ASP A 171 13.31 -3.46 -2.44
N SER A 172 13.83 -3.80 -3.63
CA SER A 172 13.86 -2.92 -4.79
C SER A 172 12.47 -2.45 -5.24
N ALA A 173 11.44 -3.29 -5.11
CA ALA A 173 10.07 -2.86 -5.42
C ALA A 173 9.56 -1.81 -4.42
N LEU A 174 9.91 -1.93 -3.13
CA LEU A 174 9.55 -0.92 -2.12
C LEU A 174 10.19 0.44 -2.42
N VAL A 175 11.48 0.44 -2.78
CA VAL A 175 12.22 1.64 -3.18
C VAL A 175 11.56 2.27 -4.42
N THR A 176 11.24 1.46 -5.42
CA THR A 176 10.56 1.91 -6.63
C THR A 176 9.16 2.44 -6.33
N ALA A 177 8.38 1.81 -5.46
CA ALA A 177 7.04 2.26 -5.08
C ALA A 177 7.08 3.65 -4.43
N ALA A 178 7.98 3.86 -3.46
CA ALA A 178 8.14 5.18 -2.84
C ALA A 178 8.66 6.24 -3.83
N THR A 179 9.65 5.89 -4.65
CA THR A 179 10.30 6.83 -5.58
C THR A 179 9.37 7.23 -6.73
N LEU A 180 8.73 6.27 -7.39
CA LEU A 180 7.85 6.52 -8.53
C LEU A 180 6.56 7.21 -8.09
N SER A 181 5.96 6.80 -6.97
CA SER A 181 4.76 7.47 -6.47
C SER A 181 5.03 8.92 -6.06
N HIS A 182 6.17 9.20 -5.42
CA HIS A 182 6.57 10.56 -5.10
C HIS A 182 6.77 11.42 -6.37
N ARG A 183 7.35 10.83 -7.41
CA ARG A 183 7.71 11.54 -8.64
C ARG A 183 6.54 11.77 -9.60
N TYR A 184 5.66 10.79 -9.76
CA TYR A 184 4.66 10.78 -10.84
C TYR A 184 3.21 10.94 -10.36
N ILE A 185 2.94 10.71 -9.07
CA ILE A 185 1.61 10.84 -8.47
C ILE A 185 1.65 12.03 -7.51
N THR A 186 1.37 13.24 -8.03
CA THR A 186 1.56 14.51 -7.31
C THR A 186 0.30 15.01 -6.60
N ASP A 187 -0.85 14.42 -6.87
CA ASP A 187 -2.17 14.75 -6.31
C ASP A 187 -2.50 13.94 -5.04
N ARG A 188 -1.63 12.98 -4.66
CA ARG A 188 -1.72 12.16 -3.45
C ARG A 188 -0.43 12.26 -2.64
N PHE A 189 -0.50 11.86 -1.37
CA PHE A 189 0.59 11.99 -0.41
C PHE A 189 1.16 10.63 0.01
N LEU A 190 2.45 10.59 0.33
CA LEU A 190 3.08 9.47 1.02
C LEU A 190 2.58 9.36 2.47
N PRO A 191 2.65 8.17 3.10
CA PRO A 191 3.05 6.89 2.49
C PRO A 191 1.93 6.19 1.70
N ASP A 192 0.68 6.65 1.83
CA ASP A 192 -0.53 6.04 1.27
C ASP A 192 -0.42 5.65 -0.21
N LYS A 193 -0.04 6.60 -1.09
CA LYS A 193 0.12 6.30 -2.53
C LYS A 193 1.17 5.21 -2.83
N ALA A 194 2.20 5.07 -1.99
CA ALA A 194 3.23 4.04 -2.18
C ALA A 194 2.76 2.68 -1.68
N ILE A 195 1.97 2.67 -0.60
CA ILE A 195 1.32 1.47 -0.07
C ILE A 195 0.36 0.92 -1.12
N ASP A 196 -0.48 1.76 -1.72
CA ASP A 196 -1.42 1.33 -2.76
C ASP A 196 -0.71 0.74 -4.00
N LEU A 197 0.40 1.33 -4.44
CA LEU A 197 1.18 0.77 -5.57
C LEU A 197 1.72 -0.62 -5.23
N MET A 198 2.24 -0.79 -4.01
CA MET A 198 2.72 -2.08 -3.53
C MET A 198 1.58 -3.10 -3.46
N ASP A 199 0.42 -2.68 -2.95
CA ASP A 199 -0.78 -3.52 -2.79
C ASP A 199 -1.37 -3.96 -4.13
N GLU A 200 -1.53 -3.03 -5.08
CA GLU A 200 -2.03 -3.34 -6.43
C GLU A 200 -1.04 -4.25 -7.17
N ALA A 201 0.26 -4.00 -7.09
CA ALA A 201 1.26 -4.84 -7.73
C ALA A 201 1.26 -6.27 -7.15
N ALA A 202 1.14 -6.41 -5.82
CA ALA A 202 1.04 -7.72 -5.17
C ALA A 202 -0.26 -8.45 -5.54
N SER A 203 -1.38 -7.74 -5.58
CA SER A 203 -2.68 -8.29 -5.98
C SER A 203 -2.65 -8.81 -7.42
N ARG A 204 -2.01 -8.07 -8.34
CA ARG A 204 -1.89 -8.47 -9.74
C ARG A 204 -1.00 -9.69 -9.90
N LEU A 205 0.14 -9.71 -9.22
CA LEU A 205 1.05 -10.86 -9.26
C LEU A 205 0.37 -12.13 -8.74
N ARG A 206 -0.42 -12.01 -7.67
CA ARG A 206 -1.22 -13.12 -7.15
C ARG A 206 -2.17 -13.67 -8.21
N MET A 207 -2.88 -12.80 -8.93
CA MET A 207 -3.78 -13.23 -10.01
C MET A 207 -3.02 -13.96 -11.13
N GLU A 208 -1.80 -13.55 -11.45
CA GLU A 208 -0.94 -14.21 -12.45
C GLU A 208 -0.50 -15.60 -11.97
N VAL A 209 -0.10 -15.72 -10.69
CA VAL A 209 0.31 -16.98 -10.05
C VAL A 209 -0.84 -17.98 -9.94
N ASP A 210 -2.03 -17.52 -9.54
CA ASP A 210 -3.23 -18.36 -9.42
C ASP A 210 -3.78 -18.80 -10.80
N SER A 211 -3.39 -18.08 -11.86
CA SER A 211 -3.81 -18.37 -13.22
C SER A 211 -2.90 -19.38 -13.90
N LYS A 212 -3.47 -20.10 -14.85
CA LYS A 212 -2.69 -20.98 -15.72
C LYS A 212 -1.80 -20.14 -16.64
N PRO A 213 -0.50 -20.47 -16.81
CA PRO A 213 0.39 -19.74 -17.71
C PRO A 213 -0.19 -19.66 -19.13
N GLU A 214 -0.04 -18.50 -19.78
CA GLU A 214 -0.59 -18.29 -21.13
C GLU A 214 -0.05 -19.31 -22.14
N GLU A 215 1.22 -19.68 -22.02
CA GLU A 215 1.86 -20.70 -22.86
C GLU A 215 1.19 -22.06 -22.70
N LEU A 216 0.86 -22.44 -21.47
CA LEU A 216 0.18 -23.70 -21.17
C LEU A 216 -1.28 -23.69 -21.62
N ASP A 217 -1.98 -22.56 -21.47
CA ASP A 217 -3.36 -22.41 -21.97
C ASP A 217 -3.41 -22.44 -23.50
N ALA A 218 -2.45 -21.78 -24.18
CA ALA A 218 -2.33 -21.82 -25.63
C ALA A 218 -2.06 -23.25 -26.13
N LEU A 219 -1.15 -23.97 -25.46
CA LEU A 219 -0.80 -25.34 -25.79
C LEU A 219 -1.98 -26.31 -25.58
N ASP A 220 -2.76 -26.13 -24.51
CA ASP A 220 -3.96 -26.94 -24.28
C ASP A 220 -5.08 -26.67 -25.29
N ARG A 221 -5.24 -25.42 -25.72
CA ARG A 221 -6.16 -25.07 -26.81
C ARG A 221 -5.75 -25.73 -28.13
N GLU A 222 -4.45 -25.74 -28.43
CA GLU A 222 -3.92 -26.41 -29.63
C GLU A 222 -4.14 -27.93 -29.58
N ILE A 223 -3.88 -28.55 -28.42
CA ILE A 223 -4.17 -29.98 -28.19
C ILE A 223 -5.65 -30.27 -28.43
N LEU A 224 -6.55 -29.46 -27.85
CA LEU A 224 -7.99 -29.66 -28.02
C LEU A 224 -8.40 -29.55 -29.50
N GLN A 225 -7.89 -28.56 -30.22
CA GLN A 225 -8.16 -28.38 -31.65
C GLN A 225 -7.71 -29.60 -32.46
N LYS A 226 -6.48 -30.08 -32.23
CA LYS A 226 -5.95 -31.27 -32.91
C LYS A 226 -6.73 -32.53 -32.52
N GLN A 227 -7.15 -32.70 -31.26
CA GLN A 227 -8.00 -33.82 -30.85
C GLN A 227 -9.33 -33.86 -31.62
N ILE A 228 -9.96 -32.71 -31.82
CA ILE A 228 -11.20 -32.60 -32.61
C ILE A 228 -10.93 -32.96 -34.08
N GLU A 229 -9.82 -32.48 -34.66
CA GLU A 229 -9.41 -32.83 -36.02
C GLU A 229 -9.14 -34.34 -36.16
N ALA A 230 -8.44 -34.95 -35.21
CA ALA A 230 -8.19 -36.39 -35.17
C ALA A 230 -9.50 -37.19 -35.15
N GLU A 231 -10.45 -36.80 -34.30
CA GLU A 231 -11.73 -37.50 -34.15
C GLU A 231 -12.62 -37.36 -35.39
N ALA A 232 -12.49 -36.24 -36.12
CA ALA A 232 -13.12 -36.09 -37.43
C ALA A 232 -12.48 -37.01 -38.48
N LEU A 233 -11.14 -37.03 -38.56
CA LEU A 233 -10.40 -37.86 -39.53
C LEU A 233 -10.58 -39.36 -39.31
N LYS A 234 -10.84 -39.82 -38.08
CA LYS A 234 -11.17 -41.23 -37.79
C LYS A 234 -12.45 -41.73 -38.47
N LYS A 235 -13.32 -40.83 -38.92
CA LYS A 235 -14.57 -41.17 -39.62
C LYS A 235 -14.40 -41.22 -41.14
N GLU A 236 -13.23 -40.85 -41.65
CA GLU A 236 -12.92 -40.82 -43.08
C GLU A 236 -12.14 -42.09 -43.49
N ASP A 237 -12.44 -42.60 -44.69
CA ASP A 237 -11.89 -43.89 -45.16
C ASP A 237 -10.75 -43.76 -46.18
N ASP A 238 -10.51 -42.56 -46.71
CA ASP A 238 -9.53 -42.34 -47.77
C ASP A 238 -8.08 -42.38 -47.25
N VAL A 239 -7.14 -42.70 -48.15
CA VAL A 239 -5.72 -42.90 -47.81
C VAL A 239 -5.08 -41.60 -47.32
N ALA A 240 -5.47 -40.44 -47.85
CA ALA A 240 -4.89 -39.16 -47.45
C ALA A 240 -5.32 -38.76 -46.03
N SER A 241 -6.57 -39.03 -45.66
CA SER A 241 -7.08 -38.83 -44.29
C SER A 241 -6.39 -39.74 -43.28
N LYS A 242 -6.12 -41.00 -43.63
CA LYS A 242 -5.35 -41.93 -42.79
C LYS A 242 -3.90 -41.50 -42.58
N ASP A 243 -3.21 -41.08 -43.65
CA ASP A 243 -1.83 -40.56 -43.55
C ASP A 243 -1.77 -39.27 -42.72
N ARG A 244 -2.78 -38.40 -42.83
CA ARG A 244 -2.88 -37.16 -42.05
C ARG A 244 -3.17 -37.45 -40.59
N LEU A 245 -4.06 -38.40 -40.30
CA LEU A 245 -4.36 -38.84 -38.94
C LEU A 245 -3.11 -39.35 -38.23
N GLU A 246 -2.30 -40.19 -38.90
CA GLU A 246 -1.08 -40.73 -38.28
C GLU A 246 -0.05 -39.65 -37.93
N LYS A 247 0.10 -38.62 -38.79
CA LYS A 247 0.96 -37.46 -38.48
C LYS A 247 0.40 -36.64 -37.32
N LEU A 248 -0.90 -36.42 -37.32
CA LEU A 248 -1.57 -35.59 -36.33
C LEU A 248 -1.59 -36.27 -34.95
N GLU A 249 -1.71 -37.60 -34.89
CA GLU A 249 -1.56 -38.39 -33.65
C GLU A 249 -0.15 -38.30 -33.08
N LYS A 250 0.90 -38.29 -33.93
CA LYS A 250 2.28 -38.06 -33.48
C LYS A 250 2.47 -36.66 -32.90
N GLU A 251 2.01 -35.63 -33.62
CA GLU A 251 2.04 -34.24 -33.12
C GLU A 251 1.25 -34.07 -31.81
N LEU A 252 0.10 -34.73 -31.69
CA LEU A 252 -0.70 -34.75 -30.46
C LEU A 252 0.07 -35.36 -29.29
N SER A 253 0.77 -36.48 -29.51
CA SER A 253 1.59 -37.11 -28.48
C SER A 253 2.66 -36.15 -27.98
N ASP A 254 3.39 -35.50 -28.90
CA ASP A 254 4.46 -34.56 -28.55
C ASP A 254 3.93 -33.35 -27.77
N LEU A 255 2.80 -32.78 -28.20
CA LEU A 255 2.16 -31.65 -27.51
C LEU A 255 1.62 -32.06 -26.14
N GLN A 256 0.99 -33.23 -26.02
CA GLN A 256 0.49 -33.75 -24.74
C GLN A 256 1.62 -34.02 -23.75
N GLU A 257 2.76 -34.51 -24.21
CA GLU A 257 3.94 -34.71 -23.35
C GLU A 257 4.45 -33.37 -22.81
N ARG A 258 4.58 -32.35 -23.67
CA ARG A 258 4.95 -30.98 -23.26
C ARG A 258 3.92 -30.36 -22.30
N SER A 259 2.62 -30.52 -22.56
CA SER A 259 1.54 -30.04 -21.67
C SER A 259 1.68 -30.66 -20.29
N ARG A 260 1.89 -31.97 -20.22
CA ARG A 260 2.04 -32.69 -18.95
C ARG A 260 3.28 -32.24 -18.18
N GLU A 261 4.41 -32.07 -18.86
CA GLU A 261 5.64 -31.58 -18.25
C GLU A 261 5.44 -30.17 -17.65
N MET A 262 4.92 -29.24 -18.45
CA MET A 262 4.70 -27.86 -18.02
C MET A 262 3.59 -27.77 -16.95
N THR A 263 2.54 -28.58 -17.04
CA THR A 263 1.49 -28.67 -16.00
C THR A 263 2.07 -29.18 -14.68
N ALA A 264 2.93 -30.22 -14.72
CA ALA A 264 3.57 -30.77 -13.53
C ALA A 264 4.52 -29.76 -12.88
N GLN A 265 5.27 -29.01 -13.69
CA GLN A 265 6.13 -27.93 -13.21
C GLN A 265 5.30 -26.82 -12.53
N TRP A 266 4.24 -26.33 -13.18
CA TRP A 266 3.36 -25.31 -12.60
C TRP A 266 2.65 -25.77 -11.31
N GLN A 267 2.17 -27.01 -11.27
CA GLN A 267 1.56 -27.58 -10.05
C GLN A 267 2.59 -27.66 -8.90
N ALA A 268 3.82 -28.07 -9.20
CA ALA A 268 4.88 -28.14 -8.20
C ALA A 268 5.28 -26.75 -7.69
N GLU A 269 5.34 -25.72 -8.55
CA GLU A 269 5.57 -24.33 -8.14
C GLU A 269 4.44 -23.84 -7.22
N ARG A 270 3.18 -24.06 -7.61
CA ARG A 270 2.02 -23.62 -6.82
C ARG A 270 1.95 -24.29 -5.45
N ASP A 271 2.21 -25.59 -5.37
CA ASP A 271 2.19 -26.33 -4.10
C ASP A 271 3.33 -25.88 -3.16
N LYS A 272 4.50 -25.48 -3.70
CA LYS A 272 5.58 -24.87 -2.92
C LYS A 272 5.17 -23.53 -2.34
N LEU A 273 4.56 -22.65 -3.15
CA LEU A 273 4.07 -21.34 -2.69
C LEU A 273 3.02 -21.47 -1.59
N ALA A 274 2.11 -22.43 -1.71
CA ALA A 274 1.14 -22.74 -0.66
C ALA A 274 1.84 -23.15 0.64
N GLY A 275 2.85 -24.02 0.57
CA GLY A 275 3.64 -24.42 1.74
C GLY A 275 4.39 -23.25 2.40
N ALA A 276 5.00 -22.36 1.61
CA ALA A 276 5.69 -21.17 2.12
C ALA A 276 4.71 -20.20 2.81
N ARG A 277 3.49 -20.05 2.25
CA ARG A 277 2.43 -19.24 2.84
C ARG A 277 1.97 -19.78 4.19
N ASP A 278 1.76 -21.09 4.30
CA ASP A 278 1.37 -21.74 5.56
C ASP A 278 2.43 -21.54 6.65
N LEU A 279 3.72 -21.63 6.30
CA LEU A 279 4.83 -21.33 7.20
C LEU A 279 4.82 -19.87 7.67
N LYS A 280 4.58 -18.91 6.76
CA LYS A 280 4.45 -17.49 7.13
C LYS A 280 3.27 -17.24 8.06
N GLU A 281 2.13 -17.89 7.84
CA GLU A 281 0.96 -17.76 8.72
C GLU A 281 1.23 -18.33 10.12
N GLN A 282 1.87 -19.49 10.21
CA GLN A 282 2.30 -20.06 11.49
C GLN A 282 3.29 -19.14 12.22
N LEU A 283 4.22 -18.52 11.48
CA LEU A 283 5.20 -17.61 12.04
C LEU A 283 4.55 -16.32 12.58
N ASP A 284 3.61 -15.73 11.85
CA ASP A 284 2.86 -14.54 12.29
C ASP A 284 2.05 -14.85 13.56
N ARG A 285 1.34 -15.98 13.59
CA ARG A 285 0.64 -16.44 14.80
C ARG A 285 1.58 -16.63 15.98
N ALA A 286 2.74 -17.27 15.77
CA ALA A 286 3.74 -17.47 16.81
C ALA A 286 4.31 -16.14 17.36
N ARG A 287 4.50 -15.13 16.50
CA ARG A 287 4.94 -13.78 16.90
C ARG A 287 3.86 -13.05 17.72
N ILE A 288 2.60 -13.14 17.31
CA ILE A 288 1.47 -12.58 18.07
C ILE A 288 1.35 -13.25 19.45
N GLU A 289 1.46 -14.58 19.50
CA GLU A 289 1.45 -15.33 20.76
C GLU A 289 2.63 -14.98 21.66
N LEU A 290 3.81 -14.72 21.09
CA LEU A 290 4.98 -14.28 21.84
C LEU A 290 4.72 -12.92 22.50
N ASP A 291 4.15 -11.96 21.75
CA ASP A 291 3.83 -10.64 22.29
C ASP A 291 2.72 -10.70 23.35
N HIS A 292 1.80 -11.65 23.25
CA HIS A 292 0.82 -11.93 24.30
C HIS A 292 1.49 -12.50 25.56
N ALA A 293 2.31 -13.55 25.40
CA ALA A 293 3.01 -14.21 26.51
C ALA A 293 3.94 -13.24 27.28
N LYS A 294 4.64 -12.36 26.55
CA LYS A 294 5.46 -11.29 27.15
C LYS A 294 4.63 -10.33 27.99
N ARG A 295 3.43 -9.95 27.52
CA ARG A 295 2.54 -9.04 28.25
C ARG A 295 1.94 -9.67 29.50
N GLU A 296 1.57 -10.96 29.45
CA GLU A 296 1.05 -11.70 30.60
C GLU A 296 2.14 -12.10 31.61
N GLY A 297 3.41 -11.94 31.26
CA GLY A 297 4.54 -12.36 32.09
C GLY A 297 4.78 -13.88 32.07
N ASP A 298 4.23 -14.61 31.10
CA ASP A 298 4.51 -16.03 30.89
C ASP A 298 5.89 -16.19 30.21
N LEU A 299 6.94 -16.09 31.03
CA LEU A 299 8.32 -16.20 30.60
C LEU A 299 8.66 -17.59 30.04
N ALA A 300 7.95 -18.64 30.47
CA ALA A 300 8.16 -20.00 30.00
C ALA A 300 7.72 -20.12 28.54
N LYS A 301 6.46 -19.74 28.24
CA LYS A 301 5.93 -19.74 26.88
C LYS A 301 6.69 -18.77 25.98
N ALA A 302 7.04 -17.58 26.48
CA ALA A 302 7.82 -16.61 25.72
C ALA A 302 9.22 -17.15 25.34
N GLY A 303 9.87 -17.89 26.25
CA GLY A 303 11.15 -18.53 25.99
C GLY A 303 11.05 -19.64 24.93
N GLU A 304 10.04 -20.50 25.02
CA GLU A 304 9.78 -21.56 24.04
C GLU A 304 9.56 -20.99 22.63
N LEU A 305 8.71 -19.97 22.52
CA LEU A 305 8.42 -19.31 21.24
C LEU A 305 9.66 -18.62 20.67
N SER A 306 10.38 -17.84 21.49
CA SER A 306 11.52 -17.02 21.04
C SER A 306 12.74 -17.83 20.62
N TYR A 307 13.02 -18.94 21.30
CA TYR A 307 14.25 -19.71 21.08
C TYR A 307 14.04 -21.07 20.41
N GLY A 308 12.78 -21.54 20.33
CA GLY A 308 12.43 -22.82 19.71
C GLY A 308 11.59 -22.64 18.45
N VAL A 309 10.32 -22.28 18.62
CA VAL A 309 9.32 -22.33 17.55
C VAL A 309 9.61 -21.32 16.44
N ILE A 310 9.80 -20.04 16.79
CA ILE A 310 10.02 -18.97 15.81
C ILE A 310 11.30 -19.19 15.00
N PRO A 311 12.48 -19.43 15.59
CA PRO A 311 13.69 -19.72 14.82
C PRO A 311 13.58 -20.97 13.95
N GLY A 312 12.82 -21.98 14.41
CA GLY A 312 12.52 -23.18 13.64
C GLY A 312 11.71 -22.87 12.38
N LEU A 313 10.63 -22.10 12.52
CA LEU A 313 9.78 -21.65 11.41
C LEU A 313 10.54 -20.73 10.46
N GLU A 314 11.34 -19.78 10.96
CA GLU A 314 12.18 -18.91 10.12
C GLU A 314 13.18 -19.72 9.29
N LYS A 315 13.79 -20.75 9.87
CA LYS A 315 14.71 -21.64 9.15
C LYS A 315 13.99 -22.46 8.07
N GLN A 316 12.82 -23.02 8.39
CA GLN A 316 12.02 -23.77 7.42
C GLN A 316 11.56 -22.89 6.27
N LEU A 317 11.10 -21.68 6.59
CA LEU A 317 10.71 -20.69 5.60
C LEU A 317 11.90 -20.36 4.69
N ALA A 318 13.04 -19.95 5.26
CA ALA A 318 14.24 -19.62 4.48
C ALA A 318 14.71 -20.77 3.57
N GLN A 319 14.56 -22.03 4.00
CA GLN A 319 14.85 -23.20 3.16
C GLN A 319 13.88 -23.32 1.99
N ALA A 320 12.58 -23.18 2.24
CA ALA A 320 11.56 -23.15 1.20
C ALA A 320 11.83 -22.02 0.18
N GLU A 321 12.16 -20.82 0.67
CA GLU A 321 12.45 -19.65 -0.17
C GLU A 321 13.74 -19.82 -1.00
N SER A 322 14.76 -20.48 -0.46
CA SER A 322 16.05 -20.67 -1.15
C SER A 322 15.99 -21.70 -2.28
N ALA A 323 15.07 -22.67 -2.20
CA ALA A 323 14.91 -23.72 -3.21
C ALA A 323 14.26 -23.23 -4.52
N GLU A 324 13.83 -21.97 -4.56
CA GLU A 324 13.10 -21.34 -5.66
C GLU A 324 13.98 -20.54 -6.63
N ALA A 325 15.27 -20.34 -6.31
CA ALA A 325 16.14 -19.47 -7.13
C ALA A 325 16.56 -20.07 -8.50
N ASP A 326 16.37 -21.37 -8.74
CA ASP A 326 17.03 -22.11 -9.83
C ASP A 326 16.12 -22.56 -11.00
N GLY A 327 14.93 -21.99 -11.14
CA GLY A 327 14.11 -22.19 -12.33
C GLY A 327 12.67 -21.78 -12.09
N VAL A 328 12.26 -20.66 -12.68
CA VAL A 328 10.89 -20.18 -12.52
C VAL A 328 10.33 -19.75 -13.86
N MET A 329 9.18 -20.31 -14.23
CA MET A 329 8.35 -19.88 -15.36
C MET A 329 7.45 -18.68 -15.01
N VAL A 330 7.28 -18.37 -13.71
CA VAL A 330 6.42 -17.28 -13.20
C VAL A 330 7.23 -16.35 -12.28
N GLU A 331 7.05 -15.03 -12.40
CA GLU A 331 7.69 -14.11 -11.44
C GLU A 331 6.97 -14.22 -10.08
N GLU A 332 7.58 -14.85 -9.08
CA GLU A 332 6.94 -15.08 -7.76
C GLU A 332 7.09 -13.90 -6.78
N ALA A 333 7.81 -12.85 -7.20
CA ALA A 333 8.09 -11.68 -6.40
C ALA A 333 7.73 -10.40 -7.15
N VAL A 334 7.10 -9.45 -6.45
CA VAL A 334 6.91 -8.10 -6.95
C VAL A 334 8.27 -7.44 -7.09
N ARG A 335 8.60 -7.04 -8.33
CA ARG A 335 9.83 -6.35 -8.72
C ARG A 335 9.53 -4.91 -9.14
N PRO A 336 10.57 -4.08 -9.36
CA PRO A 336 10.40 -2.71 -9.86
C PRO A 336 9.51 -2.61 -11.10
N GLU A 337 9.54 -3.62 -11.96
CA GLU A 337 8.78 -3.70 -13.20
C GLU A 337 7.26 -3.71 -12.93
N GLN A 338 6.76 -4.55 -12.02
CA GLN A 338 5.33 -4.59 -11.68
C GLN A 338 4.85 -3.27 -11.09
N ILE A 339 5.66 -2.64 -10.24
CA ILE A 339 5.35 -1.32 -9.68
C ILE A 339 5.24 -0.28 -10.80
N ALA A 340 6.22 -0.26 -11.71
CA ALA A 340 6.21 0.68 -12.83
C ALA A 340 5.02 0.47 -13.77
N GLN A 341 4.59 -0.78 -14.00
CA GLN A 341 3.39 -1.10 -14.78
C GLN A 341 2.12 -0.55 -14.13
N VAL A 342 2.00 -0.61 -12.80
CA VAL A 342 0.87 -0.01 -12.08
C VAL A 342 0.89 1.51 -12.23
N VAL A 343 2.06 2.15 -12.07
CA VAL A 343 2.21 3.60 -12.27
C VAL A 343 1.89 4.00 -13.72
N GLU A 344 2.30 3.21 -14.70
CA GLU A 344 1.95 3.42 -16.11
C GLU A 344 0.45 3.41 -16.32
N ARG A 345 -0.28 2.47 -15.72
CA ARG A 345 -1.75 2.44 -15.81
C ARG A 345 -2.38 3.69 -15.20
N TRP A 346 -1.88 4.13 -14.06
CA TRP A 346 -2.46 5.28 -13.34
C TRP A 346 -2.16 6.61 -14.03
N THR A 347 -0.97 6.75 -14.61
CA THR A 347 -0.45 8.04 -15.11
C THR A 347 -0.38 8.13 -16.63
N GLY A 348 -0.46 7.00 -17.35
CA GLY A 348 -0.24 6.90 -18.79
C GLY A 348 1.22 7.06 -19.23
N ILE A 349 2.17 7.15 -18.29
CA ILE A 349 3.59 7.31 -18.59
C ILE A 349 4.19 5.91 -18.84
N PRO A 350 4.87 5.65 -19.97
CA PRO A 350 5.40 4.32 -20.26
C PRO A 350 6.44 3.81 -19.25
N THR A 351 6.33 2.53 -18.86
CA THR A 351 7.25 1.84 -17.94
C THR A 351 8.72 1.98 -18.37
N ALA A 352 8.99 1.82 -19.67
CA ALA A 352 10.33 1.99 -20.24
C ALA A 352 10.94 3.36 -19.95
N LYS A 353 10.13 4.42 -19.84
CA LYS A 353 10.61 5.78 -19.51
C LYS A 353 10.81 6.01 -18.01
N MET A 354 10.21 5.19 -17.17
CA MET A 354 10.33 5.25 -15.70
C MET A 354 11.51 4.43 -15.20
N LEU A 355 11.73 3.24 -15.78
CA LEU A 355 12.81 2.33 -15.43
C LEU A 355 14.15 2.75 -16.06
N GLU A 356 14.13 3.60 -17.09
CA GLU A 356 15.35 4.25 -17.61
C GLU A 356 16.04 5.02 -16.47
N GLY A 357 17.26 4.60 -16.14
CA GLY A 357 18.02 5.17 -15.03
C GLY A 357 18.17 6.68 -15.19
N GLU A 358 17.99 7.43 -14.10
CA GLU A 358 18.09 8.90 -14.13
C GLU A 358 19.43 9.36 -14.73
N ARG A 359 20.50 8.60 -14.49
CA ARG A 359 21.82 8.79 -15.11
C ARG A 359 21.78 8.70 -16.63
N GLU A 360 21.19 7.65 -17.21
CA GLU A 360 21.13 7.46 -18.67
C GLU A 360 20.30 8.55 -19.32
N LYS A 361 19.17 8.91 -18.71
CA LYS A 361 18.30 10.00 -19.16
C LYS A 361 19.02 11.36 -19.16
N LEU A 362 19.86 11.60 -18.16
CA LEU A 362 20.70 12.80 -18.06
C LEU A 362 21.86 12.79 -19.05
N LEU A 363 22.44 11.62 -19.35
CA LEU A 363 23.48 11.47 -20.37
C LEU A 363 22.93 11.68 -21.78
N GLY A 364 21.72 11.19 -22.07
CA GLY A 364 21.01 11.38 -23.34
C GLY A 364 20.19 12.68 -23.44
N MET A 365 20.35 13.61 -22.49
CA MET A 365 19.48 14.80 -22.41
C MET A 365 19.58 15.70 -23.64
N GLU A 366 20.78 15.95 -24.16
CA GLU A 366 20.96 16.76 -25.36
C GLU A 366 20.29 16.14 -26.59
N GLU A 367 20.48 14.84 -26.82
CA GLU A 367 19.87 14.12 -27.94
C GLU A 367 18.34 14.15 -27.85
N ASN A 368 17.80 13.92 -26.65
CA ASN A 368 16.37 13.96 -26.40
C ASN A 368 15.78 15.36 -26.64
N LEU A 369 16.46 16.43 -26.26
CA LEU A 369 16.04 17.80 -26.55
C LEU A 369 16.10 18.09 -28.06
N HIS A 370 17.13 17.61 -28.76
CA HIS A 370 17.28 17.78 -30.20
C HIS A 370 16.21 17.09 -31.04
N ARG A 371 15.50 16.09 -30.50
CA ARG A 371 14.31 15.51 -31.17
C ARG A 371 13.20 16.55 -31.44
N ARG A 372 13.17 17.63 -30.66
CA ARG A 372 12.18 18.72 -30.81
C ARG A 372 12.82 20.06 -31.13
N VAL A 373 14.06 20.29 -30.70
CA VAL A 373 14.79 21.55 -30.87
C VAL A 373 15.83 21.40 -31.97
N ILE A 374 15.54 21.99 -33.13
CA ILE A 374 16.46 22.00 -34.26
C ILE A 374 17.48 23.12 -34.07
N GLY A 375 18.78 22.78 -34.15
CA GLY A 375 19.86 23.74 -33.91
C GLY A 375 20.00 24.12 -32.43
N GLN A 376 20.44 25.35 -32.15
CA GLN A 376 20.62 25.87 -30.77
C GLN A 376 21.54 25.02 -29.87
N ASN A 377 22.53 24.34 -30.47
CA ASN A 377 23.40 23.38 -29.78
C ASN A 377 24.03 23.94 -28.49
N GLN A 378 24.45 25.21 -28.51
CA GLN A 378 25.06 25.85 -27.34
C GLN A 378 24.06 26.05 -26.19
N ALA A 379 22.83 26.48 -26.51
CA ALA A 379 21.77 26.66 -25.52
C ALA A 379 21.32 25.32 -24.92
N VAL A 380 21.10 24.32 -25.78
CA VAL A 380 20.73 22.95 -25.35
C VAL A 380 21.79 22.38 -24.43
N LYS A 381 23.08 22.47 -24.80
CA LYS A 381 24.19 22.00 -23.97
C LYS A 381 24.32 22.76 -22.65
N ALA A 382 24.08 24.07 -22.65
CA ALA A 382 24.12 24.88 -21.44
C ALA A 382 23.02 24.48 -20.44
N VAL A 383 21.79 24.26 -20.94
CA VAL A 383 20.67 23.78 -20.13
C VAL A 383 20.94 22.38 -19.59
N ALA A 384 21.34 21.43 -20.45
CA ALA A 384 21.62 20.05 -20.05
C ALA A 384 22.72 19.98 -18.97
N ASN A 385 23.79 20.75 -19.11
CA ASN A 385 24.85 20.82 -18.11
C ASN A 385 24.39 21.38 -16.76
N ALA A 386 23.55 22.42 -16.76
CA ALA A 386 23.03 22.98 -15.52
C ALA A 386 22.11 21.99 -14.79
N VAL A 387 21.24 21.30 -15.52
CA VAL A 387 20.34 20.28 -14.95
C VAL A 387 21.14 19.09 -14.42
N ARG A 388 22.18 18.63 -15.14
CA ARG A 388 23.10 17.58 -14.65
C ARG A 388 23.81 17.95 -13.36
N ARG A 389 24.32 19.19 -13.25
CA ARG A 389 24.95 19.67 -12.00
C ARG A 389 23.99 19.68 -10.83
N ALA A 390 22.75 20.16 -11.06
CA ALA A 390 21.73 20.17 -10.02
C ALA A 390 21.37 18.77 -9.54
N ARG A 391 21.19 17.82 -10.47
CA ARG A 391 20.87 16.43 -10.15
C ARG A 391 22.04 15.65 -9.53
N ALA A 392 23.28 16.06 -9.78
CA ALA A 392 24.45 15.50 -9.12
C ALA A 392 24.69 16.04 -7.70
N GLY A 393 23.79 16.89 -7.16
CA GLY A 393 23.96 17.50 -5.84
C GLY A 393 25.11 18.50 -5.76
N LEU A 394 25.59 19.01 -6.89
CA LEU A 394 26.70 19.98 -6.95
C LEU A 394 26.21 21.44 -6.85
N ASN A 395 24.91 21.65 -6.65
CA ASN A 395 24.28 22.96 -6.47
C ASN A 395 23.80 23.13 -5.03
N ASP A 396 23.65 24.39 -4.62
CA ASP A 396 23.04 24.77 -3.33
C ASP A 396 21.57 24.31 -3.24
N GLU A 397 21.22 23.61 -2.17
CA GLU A 397 19.89 23.04 -1.91
C GLU A 397 18.78 24.10 -1.80
N ASN A 398 19.13 25.34 -1.42
CA ASN A 398 18.16 26.44 -1.29
C ASN A 398 17.86 27.16 -2.62
N ARG A 399 18.41 26.67 -3.75
CA ARG A 399 18.24 27.29 -5.07
C ARG A 399 17.46 26.37 -6.01
N PRO A 400 16.69 26.93 -6.96
CA PRO A 400 15.98 26.11 -7.94
C PRO A 400 16.94 25.25 -8.77
N LEU A 401 16.45 24.12 -9.28
CA LEU A 401 17.22 23.17 -10.09
C LEU A 401 17.95 23.82 -11.29
N GLY A 402 17.40 24.90 -11.83
CA GLY A 402 18.08 25.71 -12.84
C GLY A 402 17.42 27.07 -12.96
N SER A 403 18.23 28.10 -13.22
CA SER A 403 17.77 29.45 -13.55
C SER A 403 18.42 29.84 -14.87
N PHE A 404 17.59 30.12 -15.87
CA PHE A 404 18.04 30.40 -17.23
C PHE A 404 17.47 31.73 -17.72
N LEU A 405 18.31 32.50 -18.42
CA LEU A 405 17.88 33.66 -19.19
C LEU A 405 18.11 33.34 -20.66
N PHE A 406 17.03 33.11 -21.41
CA PHE A 406 17.12 32.84 -22.84
C PHE A 406 17.17 34.16 -23.60
N LEU A 407 18.28 34.39 -24.30
CA LEU A 407 18.52 35.57 -25.11
C LEU A 407 18.69 35.13 -26.56
N GLY A 408 17.81 35.63 -27.43
CA GLY A 408 17.79 35.31 -28.84
C GLY A 408 16.71 36.12 -29.58
N PRO A 409 16.67 36.01 -30.92
CA PRO A 409 15.56 36.56 -31.70
C PRO A 409 14.24 35.87 -31.32
N THR A 410 13.12 36.58 -31.54
CA THR A 410 11.76 36.06 -31.36
C THR A 410 11.41 34.98 -32.36
#